data_AF-A0A392P854-F1
#
_entry.id   AF-A0A392P854-F1
#
_cell.length_a   1.000
_cell.length_b   1.000
_cell.length_c   1.000
_cell.angle_alpha   90.00
_cell.angle_beta   90.00
_cell.angle_gamma   90.00
#
_symmetry.space_group_name_H-M   'P 1'
#
loop_
_entity.id
_entity.type
_entity.pdbx_description
1 polymer ?
#
loop_
_entity_poly.entity_id
_entity_poly.type
_entity_poly.pdbx_seq_one_letter_code
_entity_poly.pdbx_strand_id
1 'polypeptide(L)'
;MGCGSYAELAVKPNMASSPKVVMSFLLEMSKMVQAKSTEELNLLTKFKREKCGHSGGDLRPWDEAYYTTMMKSSVYKLDSSVVASYFSLSNCIEGLKVLVKSLFGVTCHRIPLAPGESWDPQVLKLCLHHPEE
;
A
#
# COMPACT_ATOMS: atom_id res chain seq x y z
N MET A 1 -15.45 -31.32 -14.21
CA MET A 1 -14.45 -30.36 -13.70
C MET A 1 -13.12 -31.10 -13.65
N GLY A 2 -12.17 -30.77 -14.53
CA GLY A 2 -10.94 -31.54 -14.76
C GLY A 2 -9.68 -30.93 -14.15
N CYS A 3 -9.81 -30.17 -13.05
CA CYS A 3 -8.70 -29.58 -12.31
C CYS A 3 -8.56 -30.29 -10.95
N GLY A 4 -7.33 -30.51 -10.49
CA GLY A 4 -7.03 -31.24 -9.26
C GLY A 4 -7.21 -30.44 -7.97
N SER A 5 -7.33 -29.11 -8.06
CA SER A 5 -7.61 -28.23 -6.92
C SER A 5 -8.27 -26.92 -7.33
N TYR A 6 -8.84 -26.20 -6.36
CA TYR A 6 -9.34 -24.84 -6.59
C TYR A 6 -8.22 -23.87 -7.02
N ALA A 7 -6.99 -24.05 -6.52
CA ALA A 7 -5.85 -23.23 -6.93
C ALA A 7 -5.55 -23.39 -8.43
N GLU A 8 -5.63 -24.61 -8.96
CA GLU A 8 -5.45 -24.82 -10.40
C GLU A 8 -6.56 -24.16 -11.22
N LEU A 9 -7.80 -24.22 -10.75
CA LEU A 9 -8.92 -23.55 -11.40
C LEU A 9 -8.75 -22.02 -11.40
N ALA A 10 -8.37 -21.45 -10.26
CA ALA A 10 -8.27 -20.00 -10.07
C ALA A 10 -7.07 -19.38 -10.80
N VAL A 11 -5.96 -20.10 -10.94
CA VAL A 11 -4.73 -19.56 -11.57
C VAL A 11 -4.73 -19.75 -13.09
N LYS A 12 -5.56 -20.65 -13.63
CA LYS A 12 -5.64 -20.93 -15.07
C LYS A 12 -5.84 -19.71 -15.99
N PRO A 13 -6.69 -18.70 -15.67
CA PRO A 13 -6.83 -17.51 -16.50
C PRO A 13 -5.74 -16.44 -16.24
N ASN A 14 -4.91 -16.60 -15.22
CA ASN A 14 -3.90 -15.61 -14.82
C ASN A 14 -2.57 -15.87 -15.52
N MET A 15 -1.72 -14.83 -15.61
CA MET A 15 -0.38 -14.94 -16.21
C MET A 15 0.47 -16.07 -15.60
N ALA A 16 0.34 -16.30 -14.28
CA ALA A 16 1.09 -17.34 -13.58
C ALA A 16 0.76 -18.78 -14.04
N SER A 17 -0.42 -19.01 -14.66
CA SER A 17 -0.87 -20.23 -15.33
C SER A 17 -0.91 -21.55 -14.52
N SER A 18 -0.18 -21.68 -13.41
CA SER A 18 -0.11 -22.87 -12.57
C SER A 18 0.21 -22.54 -11.11
N PRO A 19 -0.40 -23.23 -10.13
CA PRO A 19 -0.04 -23.10 -8.72
C PRO A 19 1.43 -23.40 -8.41
N LYS A 20 2.08 -24.27 -9.20
CA LYS A 20 3.50 -24.59 -9.03
C LYS A 20 4.39 -23.37 -9.27
N VAL A 21 4.09 -22.59 -10.30
CA VAL A 21 4.80 -21.35 -10.64
C VAL A 21 4.61 -20.30 -9.55
N VAL A 22 3.39 -20.20 -9.00
CA VAL A 22 3.11 -19.31 -7.86
C VAL A 22 3.94 -19.73 -6.64
N MET A 23 3.96 -21.01 -6.30
CA MET A 23 4.70 -21.49 -5.13
C MET A 23 6.22 -21.30 -5.29
N SER A 24 6.78 -21.59 -6.47
CA SER A 24 8.21 -21.37 -6.72
C SER A 24 8.58 -19.89 -6.59
N PHE A 25 7.75 -18.99 -7.14
CA PHE A 25 7.94 -17.56 -7.03
C PHE A 25 7.93 -17.09 -5.56
N LEU A 26 6.95 -17.52 -4.77
CA LEU A 26 6.85 -17.14 -3.35
C LEU A 26 8.03 -17.65 -2.53
N LEU A 27 8.47 -18.89 -2.76
CA LEU A 27 9.61 -19.48 -2.05
C LEU A 27 10.93 -18.80 -2.41
N GLU A 28 11.13 -18.44 -3.68
CA GLU A 28 12.31 -17.71 -4.13
C GLU A 28 12.33 -16.30 -3.55
N MET A 29 11.19 -15.59 -3.61
CA MET A 29 11.05 -14.26 -3.02
C MET A 29 11.29 -14.29 -1.51
N SER A 30 10.74 -15.28 -0.80
CA SER A 30 10.96 -15.47 0.64
C SER A 30 12.44 -15.64 0.97
N LYS A 31 13.18 -16.46 0.20
CA LYS A 31 14.63 -16.62 0.38
C LYS A 31 15.39 -15.31 0.15
N MET A 32 15.01 -14.54 -0.88
CA MET A 32 15.66 -13.25 -1.17
C MET A 32 15.48 -12.21 -0.06
N VAL A 33 14.28 -12.13 0.54
CA VAL A 33 13.99 -11.12 1.57
C VAL A 33 14.33 -11.57 3.00
N GLN A 34 14.59 -12.87 3.22
CA GLN A 34 14.77 -13.44 4.56
C GLN A 34 15.84 -12.73 5.39
N ALA A 35 17.00 -12.45 4.80
CA ALA A 35 18.11 -11.81 5.50
C ALA A 35 17.73 -10.40 5.97
N LYS A 36 17.09 -9.60 5.11
CA LYS A 36 16.64 -8.25 5.43
C LYS A 36 15.51 -8.24 6.45
N SER A 37 14.54 -9.14 6.31
CA SER A 37 13.45 -9.28 7.29
C SER A 37 13.97 -9.65 8.67
N THR A 38 14.96 -10.53 8.76
CA THR A 38 15.59 -10.91 10.04
C THR A 38 16.38 -9.75 10.65
N GLU A 39 17.09 -8.98 9.82
CA GLU A 39 17.78 -7.75 10.25
C GLU A 39 16.78 -6.74 10.84
N GLU A 40 15.68 -6.46 10.15
CA GLU A 40 14.64 -5.53 10.58
C GLU A 40 13.96 -5.99 11.89
N LEU A 41 13.62 -7.28 12.01
CA LEU A 41 13.02 -7.83 13.23
C LEU A 41 13.95 -7.70 14.44
N ASN A 42 15.25 -7.95 14.24
CA ASN A 42 16.26 -7.79 15.30
C ASN A 42 16.41 -6.32 15.71
N LEU A 43 16.38 -5.39 14.75
CA LEU A 43 16.42 -3.96 15.02
C LEU A 43 15.20 -3.51 15.83
N LEU A 44 13.99 -3.93 15.45
CA LEU A 44 12.76 -3.63 16.19
C LEU A 44 12.78 -4.22 17.60
N THR A 45 13.27 -5.45 17.75
CA THR A 45 13.40 -6.11 19.07
C THR A 45 14.37 -5.36 19.98
N LYS A 46 15.53 -4.92 19.46
CA LYS A 46 16.48 -4.09 20.20
C LYS A 46 15.87 -2.75 20.60
N PHE A 47 15.23 -2.07 19.65
CA PHE A 47 14.57 -0.79 19.90
C PHE A 47 13.49 -0.88 20.97
N LYS A 48 12.67 -1.96 20.96
CA LYS A 48 11.71 -2.24 22.02
C LYS A 48 12.39 -2.41 23.39
N ARG A 49 13.47 -3.20 23.46
CA ARG A 49 14.20 -3.43 24.72
C ARG A 49 14.82 -2.16 25.29
N GLU A 50 15.35 -1.29 24.43
CA GLU A 50 15.87 0.02 24.82
C GLU A 50 14.78 0.92 25.43
N LYS A 51 13.57 0.93 24.83
CA LYS A 51 12.46 1.78 25.28
C LYS A 51 11.74 1.26 26.52
N CYS A 52 11.67 -0.05 26.71
CA CYS A 52 10.99 -0.68 27.84
C CYS A 52 11.91 -1.10 28.99
N GLY A 53 13.22 -0.79 28.93
CA GLY A 53 14.15 -1.07 30.03
C GLY A 53 14.49 -2.55 30.21
N HIS A 54 14.75 -3.29 29.11
CA HIS A 54 15.10 -4.72 29.08
C HIS A 54 14.06 -5.71 29.66
N SER A 55 12.99 -5.23 30.31
CA SER A 55 11.89 -6.05 30.85
C SER A 55 10.76 -6.31 29.84
N GLY A 56 10.80 -5.66 28.67
CA GLY A 56 9.73 -5.72 27.65
C GLY A 56 9.57 -7.04 26.90
N GLY A 57 10.38 -8.06 27.18
CA GLY A 57 10.32 -9.37 26.51
C GLY A 57 10.57 -9.30 24.99
N ASP A 58 10.17 -10.36 24.30
CA ASP A 58 10.30 -10.45 22.83
C ASP A 58 9.23 -9.63 22.10
N LEU A 59 9.50 -9.30 20.84
CA LEU A 59 8.55 -8.58 19.98
C LEU A 59 7.32 -9.49 19.73
N ARG A 60 6.12 -8.96 19.98
CA ARG A 60 4.85 -9.66 19.71
C ARG A 60 4.25 -9.14 18.40
N PRO A 61 3.36 -9.91 17.74
CA PRO A 61 2.76 -9.48 16.47
C PRO A 61 2.01 -8.14 16.51
N TRP A 62 1.44 -7.77 17.66
CA TRP A 62 0.76 -6.47 17.84
C TRP A 62 1.71 -5.30 18.12
N ASP A 63 2.98 -5.57 18.45
CA ASP A 63 3.98 -4.56 18.76
C ASP A 63 4.60 -3.95 17.48
N GLU A 64 4.69 -4.75 16.41
CA GLU A 64 5.47 -4.44 15.21
C GLU A 64 5.15 -3.07 14.62
N ALA A 65 3.86 -2.78 14.37
CA ALA A 65 3.44 -1.52 13.76
C ALA A 65 3.77 -0.30 14.64
N TYR A 66 3.60 -0.43 15.96
CA TYR A 66 3.86 0.63 16.91
C TYR A 66 5.35 0.97 16.98
N TYR A 67 6.21 -0.03 17.21
CA TYR A 67 7.65 0.19 17.30
C TYR A 67 8.27 0.57 15.95
N THR A 68 7.74 0.07 14.83
CA THR A 68 8.17 0.49 13.49
C THR A 68 7.92 1.98 13.28
N THR A 69 6.75 2.48 13.66
CA THR A 69 6.40 3.90 13.53
C THR A 69 7.29 4.76 14.42
N MET A 70 7.47 4.36 15.69
CA MET A 70 8.32 5.08 16.63
C MET A 70 9.80 5.07 16.22
N MET A 71 10.30 3.94 15.68
CA MET A 71 11.66 3.82 15.18
C MET A 71 11.86 4.72 13.96
N LYS A 72 10.97 4.67 12.97
CA LYS A 72 11.02 5.53 11.78
C LYS A 72 10.99 7.02 12.15
N SER A 73 10.10 7.40 13.07
CA SER A 73 10.03 8.78 13.54
C SER A 73 11.32 9.22 14.24
N SER A 74 11.94 8.33 15.03
CA SER A 74 13.22 8.60 15.70
C SER A 74 14.39 8.73 14.72
N VAL A 75 14.45 7.87 13.69
CA VAL A 75 15.54 7.85 12.70
C VAL A 75 15.44 9.01 11.72
N TYR A 76 14.24 9.23 11.16
CA TYR A 76 14.04 10.22 10.10
C TYR A 76 13.63 11.60 10.62
N LYS A 77 13.42 11.74 11.94
CA LYS A 77 12.89 12.97 12.58
C LYS A 77 11.65 13.50 11.89
N LEU A 78 10.81 12.57 11.41
CA LEU A 78 9.61 12.86 10.64
C LEU A 78 8.39 12.58 11.50
N ASP A 79 7.49 13.55 11.55
CA ASP A 79 6.18 13.40 12.17
C ASP A 79 5.13 13.19 11.08
N SER A 80 4.50 12.02 11.09
CA SER A 80 3.45 11.66 10.14
C SER A 80 2.26 12.63 10.16
N SER A 81 1.95 13.23 11.31
CA SER A 81 0.86 14.20 11.44
C SER A 81 1.19 15.53 10.75
N VAL A 82 2.44 15.97 10.87
CA VAL A 82 2.95 17.16 10.19
C VAL A 82 2.98 16.91 8.68
N VAL A 83 3.47 15.75 8.24
CA VAL A 83 3.46 15.38 6.81
C VAL A 83 2.03 15.37 6.26
N ALA A 84 1.09 14.76 6.98
CA ALA A 84 -0.31 14.69 6.55
C ALA A 84 -0.94 16.08 6.32
N SER A 85 -0.51 17.11 7.06
CA SER A 85 -1.00 18.48 6.88
C SER A 85 -0.68 19.07 5.50
N TYR A 86 0.37 18.59 4.83
CA TYR A 86 0.72 19.01 3.47
C TYR A 86 -0.08 18.29 2.37
N PHE A 87 -0.73 17.15 2.70
CA PHE A 87 -1.47 16.32 1.75
C PHE A 87 -2.99 16.53 1.88
N SER A 88 -3.45 17.77 1.74
CA SER A 88 -4.89 18.04 1.67
C SER A 88 -5.52 17.36 0.46
N LEU A 89 -6.77 16.90 0.61
CA LEU A 89 -7.48 16.19 -0.46
C LEU A 89 -7.55 17.02 -1.75
N SER A 90 -7.79 18.33 -1.66
CA SER A 90 -7.84 19.24 -2.80
C SER A 90 -6.51 19.25 -3.57
N ASN A 91 -5.40 19.41 -2.85
CA ASN A 91 -4.07 19.50 -3.45
C ASN A 91 -3.67 18.16 -4.07
N CYS A 92 -4.02 17.04 -3.42
CA CYS A 92 -3.79 15.70 -3.95
C CYS A 92 -4.56 15.46 -5.26
N ILE A 93 -5.83 15.89 -5.34
CA ILE A 93 -6.63 15.78 -6.58
C ILE A 93 -6.03 16.65 -7.68
N GLU A 94 -5.59 17.88 -7.38
CA GLU A 94 -4.92 18.74 -8.36
C GLU A 94 -3.61 18.13 -8.86
N GLY A 95 -2.78 17.61 -7.96
CA GLY A 95 -1.56 16.88 -8.32
C GLY A 95 -1.85 15.68 -9.22
N LEU A 96 -2.90 14.91 -8.92
CA LEU A 96 -3.34 13.80 -9.76
C LEU A 96 -3.74 14.27 -11.17
N LYS A 97 -4.45 15.40 -11.31
CA LYS A 97 -4.81 15.97 -12.63
C LYS A 97 -3.57 16.30 -13.46
N VAL A 98 -2.54 16.88 -12.82
CA VAL A 98 -1.27 17.20 -13.47
C VAL A 98 -0.56 15.93 -13.94
N LEU A 99 -0.50 14.90 -13.09
CA LEU A 99 0.12 13.62 -13.43
C LEU A 99 -0.59 12.93 -14.60
N VAL A 100 -1.92 12.86 -14.56
CA VAL A 100 -2.71 12.20 -15.61
C VAL A 100 -2.56 12.94 -16.94
N LYS A 101 -2.57 14.27 -16.93
CA LYS A 101 -2.32 15.08 -18.14
C LYS A 101 -0.91 14.87 -18.68
N SER A 102 0.09 14.82 -17.81
CA SER A 102 1.49 14.68 -18.21
C SER A 102 1.80 13.28 -18.77
N LEU A 103 1.29 12.23 -18.13
CA LEU A 103 1.60 10.84 -18.48
C LEU A 103 0.72 10.29 -19.61
N PHE A 104 -0.54 10.72 -19.68
CA PHE A 104 -1.54 10.13 -20.59
C PHE A 104 -2.17 11.15 -21.54
N GLY A 105 -1.85 12.45 -21.43
CA GLY A 105 -2.46 13.49 -22.27
C GLY A 105 -3.92 13.80 -21.91
N VAL A 106 -4.52 13.11 -20.94
CA VAL A 106 -5.93 13.22 -20.56
C VAL A 106 -6.14 14.38 -19.58
N THR A 107 -7.20 15.18 -19.79
CA THR A 107 -7.61 16.20 -18.84
C THR A 107 -8.71 15.70 -17.91
N CYS A 108 -8.61 16.04 -16.62
CA CYS A 108 -9.54 15.59 -15.59
C CYS A 108 -10.27 16.78 -14.97
N HIS A 109 -11.61 16.75 -15.02
CA HIS A 109 -12.48 17.84 -14.57
C HIS A 109 -13.52 17.34 -13.59
N ARG A 110 -13.85 18.16 -12.58
CA ARG A 110 -14.98 17.87 -11.68
C ARG A 110 -16.26 18.28 -12.37
N ILE A 111 -17.27 17.41 -12.32
CA ILE A 111 -18.60 17.67 -12.88
C ILE A 111 -19.68 17.52 -11.79
N PRO A 112 -20.80 18.24 -11.88
CA PRO A 112 -21.89 18.10 -10.94
C PRO A 112 -22.55 16.72 -11.06
N LEU A 113 -23.02 16.20 -9.92
CA LEU A 113 -23.85 15.00 -9.85
C LEU A 113 -25.30 15.36 -10.20
N ALA A 114 -25.97 14.50 -10.96
CA ALA A 114 -27.40 14.60 -11.19
C ALA A 114 -28.21 14.12 -9.97
N PRO A 115 -29.49 14.53 -9.82
CA PRO A 115 -30.34 14.02 -8.75
C PRO A 115 -30.44 12.48 -8.78
N GLY A 116 -30.16 11.84 -7.64
CA GLY A 116 -30.18 10.38 -7.50
C GLY A 116 -28.93 9.65 -8.01
N GLU A 117 -27.91 10.38 -8.49
CA GLU A 117 -26.68 9.78 -9.00
C GLU A 117 -25.67 9.40 -7.89
N SER A 118 -25.82 9.95 -6.68
CA SER A 118 -24.97 9.60 -5.53
C SER A 118 -25.73 8.96 -4.38
N TRP A 119 -25.05 8.06 -3.68
CA TRP A 119 -25.51 7.46 -2.43
C TRP A 119 -25.12 8.28 -1.19
N ASP A 120 -24.20 9.24 -1.33
CA ASP A 120 -23.74 10.13 -0.27
C ASP A 120 -23.41 11.54 -0.83
N PRO A 121 -23.64 12.63 -0.07
CA PRO A 121 -23.34 14.00 -0.52
C PRO A 121 -21.85 14.32 -0.73
N GLN A 122 -20.93 13.57 -0.11
CA GLN A 122 -19.48 13.79 -0.20
C GLN A 122 -18.86 13.14 -1.45
N VAL A 123 -19.65 12.42 -2.24
CA VAL A 123 -19.19 11.80 -3.49
C VAL A 123 -18.80 12.89 -4.50
N LEU A 124 -17.62 12.72 -5.11
CA LEU A 124 -17.12 13.60 -6.16
C LEU A 124 -17.19 12.88 -7.51
N LYS A 125 -17.83 13.51 -8.50
CA LYS A 125 -17.84 13.02 -9.88
C LYS A 125 -16.75 13.73 -10.69
N LEU A 126 -15.87 12.93 -11.29
CA LEU A 126 -14.78 13.39 -12.15
C LEU A 126 -14.99 12.84 -13.56
N CYS A 127 -14.75 13.67 -14.57
CA CYS A 127 -14.76 13.32 -15.98
C CYS A 127 -13.33 13.37 -16.52
N LEU A 128 -12.96 12.35 -17.29
CA LEU A 128 -11.70 12.26 -18.03
C LEU A 128 -11.98 12.53 -19.50
N HIS A 129 -11.17 13.38 -20.13
CA HIS A 129 -11.30 13.75 -21.53
C HIS A 129 -9.94 13.62 -22.22
N HIS A 130 -9.86 12.79 -23.25
CA HIS A 130 -8.68 12.72 -24.12
C HIS A 130 -8.86 13.73 -25.26
N PRO A 131 -7.82 14.49 -25.67
CA PRO A 131 -7.96 15.52 -26.71
C PRO A 131 -8.40 15.01 -28.10
N GLU A 132 -8.29 13.70 -28.34
CA GLU A 132 -8.62 13.04 -29.60
C GLU A 132 -10.02 12.38 -29.61
N GLU A 133 -10.77 12.48 -28.51
CA GLU A 133 -12.18 12.08 -28.38
C GLU A 133 -13.07 13.32 -28.19
#